data_AF-A0A3D8SXX9-F1
#
_entry.id   AF-A0A3D8SXX9-F1
#
_cell.length_a   1.000
_cell.length_b   1.000
_cell.length_c   1.000
_cell.angle_alpha   90.00
_cell.angle_beta   90.00
_cell.angle_gamma   90.00
#
_symmetry.space_group_name_H-M   'P 1'
#
loop_
_entity.id
_entity.type
_entity.pdbx_description
1 polymer ?
#
loop_
_entity_poly.entity_id
_entity_poly.type
_entity_poly.pdbx_seq_one_letter_code
_entity_poly.pdbx_strand_id
1 'polypeptide(L)'
;MAAHGRHAANRDLPPSHPPCVRTGPRWAGAGVQVGEDRPHDVAPGQHTGRYPPSPGTGKEGGNEDVCLIMLPARSNHPLGILAPGYRELGVHFRNMIFDLDEKAPENGFLGGSAFQNTSDRDSCCEVLNLMYFRSHEHLQAFAHSAVHRQGWDWWTKNRKDFGHIGISHEVYSVPAGRWETIYTNYHPAGFGATNHLVADEDGEKRWTGSLVDATKGRLRTAPGRMGLPAANGKENDKYYEV
;
A
#
# COMPACT_ATOMS: atom_id res chain seq x y z
N MET A 1 -31.31 30.13 -37.95
CA MET A 1 -32.19 28.98 -38.18
C MET A 1 -31.27 27.77 -38.38
N ALA A 2 -31.01 26.93 -37.36
CA ALA A 2 -31.84 25.81 -36.88
C ALA A 2 -32.18 24.82 -38.02
N ALA A 3 -32.06 23.48 -37.93
CA ALA A 3 -31.58 22.55 -36.92
C ALA A 3 -31.52 21.13 -37.53
N HIS A 4 -30.69 20.26 -36.94
CA HIS A 4 -30.93 18.84 -36.62
C HIS A 4 -31.01 17.74 -37.71
N GLY A 5 -30.19 16.70 -37.50
CA GLY A 5 -30.47 15.31 -37.86
C GLY A 5 -29.63 14.35 -37.00
N ARG A 6 -30.27 13.61 -36.10
CA ARG A 6 -29.69 12.55 -35.22
C ARG A 6 -29.77 11.19 -35.91
N HIS A 7 -28.83 10.28 -35.60
CA HIS A 7 -29.00 8.82 -35.46
C HIS A 7 -27.73 8.27 -34.77
N ALA A 8 -27.74 7.85 -33.50
CA ALA A 8 -28.26 6.61 -32.89
C ALA A 8 -27.31 5.38 -33.00
N ALA A 9 -26.57 5.17 -31.91
CA ALA A 9 -26.28 3.92 -31.16
C ALA A 9 -25.97 2.57 -31.86
N ASN A 10 -24.76 2.08 -31.51
CA ASN A 10 -24.42 0.79 -30.88
C ASN A 10 -24.52 -0.53 -31.67
N ARG A 11 -23.37 -1.22 -31.84
CA ARG A 11 -23.24 -2.70 -31.75
C ARG A 11 -21.80 -3.10 -31.35
N ASP A 12 -21.68 -3.45 -30.07
CA ASP A 12 -20.94 -4.58 -29.49
C ASP A 12 -19.91 -5.30 -30.39
N LEU A 13 -18.64 -5.08 -30.10
CA LEU A 13 -17.58 -6.07 -30.35
C LEU A 13 -17.00 -6.48 -28.99
N PRO A 14 -16.98 -7.78 -28.65
CA PRO A 14 -16.41 -8.24 -27.40
C PRO A 14 -14.88 -8.02 -27.40
N PRO A 15 -14.27 -7.64 -26.25
CA PRO A 15 -12.83 -7.51 -26.17
C PRO A 15 -12.15 -8.87 -26.40
N SER A 16 -11.24 -8.91 -27.37
CA SER A 16 -10.54 -10.11 -27.85
C SER A 16 -9.43 -10.62 -26.93
N HIS A 17 -9.48 -10.32 -25.63
CA HIS A 17 -8.49 -10.77 -24.67
C HIS A 17 -9.17 -11.52 -23.52
N PRO A 18 -8.75 -12.76 -23.21
CA PRO A 18 -9.17 -13.40 -21.98
C PRO A 18 -8.73 -12.54 -20.78
N PRO A 19 -9.51 -12.50 -19.69
CA PRO A 19 -9.14 -11.73 -18.51
C PRO A 19 -7.77 -12.20 -18.02
N CYS A 20 -6.82 -11.28 -17.91
CA CYS A 20 -5.50 -11.53 -17.37
C CYS A 20 -5.64 -12.17 -15.98
N VAL A 21 -5.19 -13.42 -15.84
CA VAL A 21 -5.17 -14.11 -14.54
C VAL A 21 -4.26 -13.30 -13.62
N ARG A 22 -4.82 -12.76 -12.54
CA ARG A 22 -4.12 -11.91 -11.60
C ARG A 22 -2.99 -12.68 -10.90
N THR A 23 -1.73 -12.34 -11.17
CA THR A 23 -0.54 -13.05 -10.67
C THR A 23 0.05 -12.47 -9.38
N GLY A 24 -0.54 -11.40 -8.81
CA GLY A 24 -0.05 -10.71 -7.60
C GLY A 24 -1.14 -10.10 -6.70
N PRO A 25 -0.79 -9.66 -5.48
CA PRO A 25 -1.73 -9.08 -4.51
C PRO A 25 -2.31 -7.73 -5.00
N ARG A 26 -3.45 -7.25 -4.45
CA ARG A 26 -4.27 -6.19 -5.10
C ARG A 26 -3.53 -4.86 -5.22
N TRP A 27 -2.58 -4.66 -4.33
CA TRP A 27 -1.71 -3.50 -4.25
C TRP A 27 -0.48 -3.61 -5.16
N ALA A 28 -0.12 -4.81 -5.64
CA ALA A 28 0.91 -4.97 -6.65
C ALA A 28 0.33 -4.58 -8.02
N GLY A 29 0.58 -3.34 -8.45
CA GLY A 29 0.10 -2.82 -9.73
C GLY A 29 -1.27 -2.12 -9.66
N ALA A 30 -1.62 -1.49 -8.53
CA ALA A 30 -2.74 -0.55 -8.47
C ALA A 30 -2.39 0.69 -9.33
N GLY A 31 -2.61 0.55 -10.65
CA GLY A 31 -2.28 1.55 -11.65
C GLY A 31 -3.09 2.82 -11.46
N VAL A 32 -2.38 3.94 -11.34
CA VAL A 32 -2.93 5.26 -11.68
C VAL A 32 -3.20 5.23 -13.19
N GLN A 33 -4.36 5.72 -13.65
CA GLN A 33 -4.54 5.97 -15.09
C GLN A 33 -3.56 7.06 -15.53
N VAL A 34 -2.48 6.69 -16.22
CA VAL A 34 -1.49 7.63 -16.75
C VAL A 34 -1.67 7.74 -18.27
N GLY A 35 -1.69 8.98 -18.78
CA GLY A 35 -1.69 9.27 -20.23
C GLY A 35 -0.42 8.76 -20.94
N GLU A 36 -0.53 8.55 -22.25
CA GLU A 36 0.30 7.71 -23.14
C GLU A 36 1.82 7.96 -23.16
N ASP A 37 2.33 9.07 -22.62
CA ASP A 37 3.73 9.53 -22.82
C ASP A 37 4.63 9.51 -21.55
N ARG A 38 4.27 8.78 -20.47
CA ARG A 38 5.04 8.79 -19.20
C ARG A 38 5.34 7.39 -18.67
N PRO A 39 6.41 7.21 -17.85
CA PRO A 39 6.70 5.92 -17.21
C PRO A 39 5.43 5.40 -16.53
N HIS A 40 5.04 4.17 -16.87
CA HIS A 40 3.89 3.51 -16.29
C HIS A 40 3.99 3.59 -14.76
N ASP A 41 2.86 3.87 -14.10
CA ASP A 41 2.72 3.89 -12.63
C ASP A 41 3.30 5.09 -11.86
N VAL A 42 3.64 6.22 -12.50
CA VAL A 42 3.99 7.46 -11.78
C VAL A 42 2.78 8.38 -11.60
N ALA A 43 2.56 8.87 -10.37
CA ALA A 43 1.57 9.91 -10.06
C ALA A 43 2.22 11.31 -10.18
N PRO A 44 1.93 12.09 -11.25
CA PRO A 44 2.59 13.37 -11.50
C PRO A 44 2.07 14.48 -10.57
N GLY A 45 2.97 15.32 -10.05
CA GLY A 45 2.63 16.35 -9.08
C GLY A 45 2.63 15.82 -7.64
N GLN A 46 2.10 16.63 -6.72
CA GLN A 46 2.09 16.33 -5.29
C GLN A 46 0.82 15.60 -4.88
N HIS A 47 0.99 14.47 -4.21
CA HIS A 47 -0.08 13.63 -3.70
C HIS A 47 0.15 13.24 -2.25
N THR A 48 -0.91 12.87 -1.57
CA THR A 48 -0.86 12.29 -0.23
C THR A 48 -1.74 11.05 -0.17
N GLY A 49 -1.30 10.04 0.56
CA GLY A 49 -2.12 8.89 0.90
C GLY A 49 -2.99 9.21 2.11
N ARG A 50 -4.29 8.89 2.02
CA ARG A 50 -5.26 9.03 3.09
C ARG A 50 -6.18 7.81 3.18
N TYR A 51 -6.82 7.62 4.33
CA TYR A 51 -8.03 6.80 4.34
C TYR A 51 -9.13 7.52 3.55
N PRO A 52 -10.03 6.78 2.87
CA PRO A 52 -11.25 7.36 2.35
C PRO A 52 -12.02 8.06 3.48
N PRO A 53 -12.72 9.16 3.20
CA PRO A 53 -13.46 9.85 4.22
C PRO A 53 -14.55 8.94 4.79
N SER A 54 -14.45 8.61 6.09
CA SER A 54 -15.54 8.01 6.83
C SER A 54 -16.65 9.06 7.02
N PRO A 55 -17.92 8.78 6.66
CA PRO A 55 -19.03 9.71 6.85
C PRO A 55 -19.04 10.25 8.29
N GLY A 56 -19.06 11.58 8.44
CA GLY A 56 -19.15 12.24 9.75
C GLY A 56 -17.83 12.58 10.45
N THR A 57 -16.66 12.17 9.94
CA THR A 57 -15.36 12.49 10.60
C THR A 57 -14.84 13.90 10.29
N GLY A 58 -15.20 14.48 9.14
CA GLY A 58 -14.81 15.84 8.73
C GLY A 58 -13.31 16.08 8.54
N LYS A 59 -12.46 15.07 8.75
CA LYS A 59 -11.01 15.13 8.59
C LYS A 59 -10.62 14.56 7.23
N GLU A 60 -9.98 15.37 6.40
CA GLU A 60 -9.58 14.95 5.05
C GLU A 60 -8.24 14.19 5.00
N GLY A 61 -7.39 14.31 6.03
CA GLY A 61 -6.09 13.67 6.15
C GLY A 61 -5.88 13.08 7.55
N GLY A 62 -5.01 12.07 7.67
CA GLY A 62 -4.63 11.45 8.95
C GLY A 62 -5.81 11.11 9.87
N ASN A 63 -6.96 10.77 9.29
CA ASN A 63 -8.27 10.77 9.96
C ASN A 63 -8.52 9.52 10.79
N GLU A 64 -7.81 8.43 10.49
CA GLU A 64 -7.89 7.15 11.18
C GLU A 64 -6.50 6.73 11.70
N ASP A 65 -6.49 5.80 12.64
CA ASP A 65 -5.27 5.15 13.13
C ASP A 65 -4.63 4.32 12.01
N VAL A 66 -3.32 4.11 12.09
CA VAL A 66 -2.59 3.22 11.17
C VAL A 66 -1.60 2.36 11.94
N CYS A 67 -1.53 1.08 11.58
CA CYS A 67 -0.48 0.19 12.05
C CYS A 67 0.43 -0.19 10.88
N LEU A 68 1.74 0.00 11.05
CA LEU A 68 2.78 -0.39 10.10
C LEU A 68 3.60 -1.51 10.73
N ILE A 69 3.81 -2.59 9.98
CA ILE A 69 4.88 -3.55 10.24
C ILE A 69 5.95 -3.43 9.16
N MET A 70 7.19 -3.25 9.60
CA MET A 70 8.40 -3.36 8.79
C MET A 70 8.94 -4.77 8.97
N LEU A 71 9.06 -5.53 7.89
CA LEU A 71 9.39 -6.96 7.93
C LEU A 71 10.54 -7.28 6.96
N PRO A 72 11.79 -7.01 7.35
CA PRO A 72 12.95 -7.38 6.55
C PRO A 72 13.28 -8.87 6.63
N ALA A 73 13.66 -9.44 5.49
CA ALA A 73 14.27 -10.76 5.36
C ALA A 73 15.61 -10.63 4.63
N ARG A 74 16.63 -11.31 5.14
CA ARG A 74 18.02 -11.18 4.72
C ARG A 74 18.67 -12.54 4.52
N SER A 75 19.53 -12.66 3.51
CA SER A 75 20.52 -13.73 3.40
C SER A 75 21.92 -13.20 3.66
N ASN A 76 22.64 -13.84 4.58
CA ASN A 76 24.06 -13.59 4.89
C ASN A 76 24.98 -14.59 4.18
N HIS A 77 24.44 -15.46 3.33
CA HIS A 77 25.20 -16.43 2.56
C HIS A 77 25.81 -15.80 1.30
N PRO A 78 27.01 -16.20 0.83
CA PRO A 78 27.59 -15.68 -0.42
C PRO A 78 26.72 -15.90 -1.67
N LEU A 79 25.91 -16.95 -1.68
CA LEU A 79 24.92 -17.20 -2.74
C LEU A 79 23.65 -16.34 -2.62
N GLY A 80 23.55 -15.49 -1.58
CA GLY A 80 22.44 -14.59 -1.41
C GLY A 80 21.11 -15.31 -1.30
N ILE A 81 20.13 -14.87 -2.10
CA ILE A 81 18.80 -15.46 -2.17
C ILE A 81 18.77 -16.88 -2.78
N LEU A 82 19.87 -17.32 -3.40
CA LEU A 82 20.01 -18.69 -3.92
C LEU A 82 20.48 -19.68 -2.85
N ALA A 83 20.72 -19.22 -1.62
CA ALA A 83 21.13 -20.07 -0.52
C ALA A 83 20.00 -21.03 -0.09
N PRO A 84 20.36 -22.23 0.44
CA PRO A 84 19.38 -23.17 0.96
C PRO A 84 18.42 -22.53 1.98
N GLY A 85 17.12 -22.88 1.91
CA GLY A 85 16.09 -22.37 2.82
C GLY A 85 15.46 -21.03 2.42
N TYR A 86 16.11 -20.22 1.58
CA TYR A 86 15.58 -18.90 1.22
C TYR A 86 14.36 -18.98 0.28
N ARG A 87 14.35 -19.98 -0.62
CA ARG A 87 13.20 -20.27 -1.47
C ARG A 87 11.98 -20.66 -0.63
N GLU A 88 12.18 -21.55 0.34
CA GLU A 88 11.13 -22.03 1.25
C GLU A 88 10.59 -20.89 2.11
N LEU A 89 11.47 -20.04 2.65
CA LEU A 89 11.08 -18.81 3.34
C LEU A 89 10.20 -17.93 2.45
N GLY A 90 10.63 -17.70 1.20
CA GLY A 90 9.88 -16.92 0.22
C GLY A 90 8.51 -17.52 -0.10
N VAL A 91 8.38 -18.85 -0.19
CA VAL A 91 7.10 -19.54 -0.41
C VAL A 91 6.15 -19.32 0.77
N HIS A 92 6.63 -19.48 2.00
CA HIS A 92 5.81 -19.22 3.20
C HIS A 92 5.36 -17.76 3.26
N PHE A 93 6.27 -16.81 3.05
CA PHE A 93 5.94 -15.39 3.05
C PHE A 93 4.92 -15.05 1.96
N ARG A 94 5.10 -15.55 0.74
CA ARG A 94 4.16 -15.37 -0.37
C ARG A 94 2.76 -15.87 0.00
N ASN A 95 2.64 -17.05 0.60
CA ASN A 95 1.35 -17.61 1.00
C ASN A 95 0.67 -16.73 2.08
N MET A 96 1.42 -16.17 3.02
CA MET A 96 0.91 -15.21 4.01
C MET A 96 0.35 -13.95 3.35
N ILE A 97 1.06 -13.39 2.36
CA ILE A 97 0.60 -12.21 1.63
C ILE A 97 -0.68 -12.49 0.83
N PHE A 98 -0.79 -13.66 0.20
CA PHE A 98 -2.01 -14.03 -0.52
C PHE A 98 -3.21 -14.18 0.42
N ASP A 99 -3.05 -14.83 1.58
CA ASP A 99 -4.13 -14.95 2.57
C ASP A 99 -4.55 -13.58 3.13
N LEU A 100 -3.57 -12.71 3.43
CA LEU A 100 -3.82 -11.33 3.85
C LEU A 100 -4.61 -10.54 2.81
N ASP A 101 -4.22 -10.63 1.54
CA ASP A 101 -4.86 -9.90 0.46
C ASP A 101 -6.26 -10.48 0.15
N GLU A 102 -6.43 -11.79 0.11
CA GLU A 102 -7.73 -12.41 -0.16
C GLU A 102 -8.79 -11.98 0.86
N LYS A 103 -8.41 -11.96 2.14
CA LYS A 103 -9.28 -11.62 3.28
C LYS A 103 -8.99 -10.23 3.85
N ALA A 104 -8.54 -9.29 3.02
CA ALA A 104 -8.05 -8.00 3.50
C ALA A 104 -9.08 -7.20 4.32
N PRO A 105 -10.39 -7.17 3.95
CA PRO A 105 -11.39 -6.50 4.78
C PRO A 105 -11.51 -7.10 6.17
N GLU A 106 -11.39 -8.41 6.35
CA GLU A 106 -11.47 -9.10 7.64
C GLU A 106 -10.16 -8.99 8.43
N ASN A 107 -9.03 -9.16 7.74
CA ASN A 107 -7.69 -9.08 8.31
C ASN A 107 -7.22 -7.65 8.59
N GLY A 108 -8.02 -6.63 8.22
CA GLY A 108 -7.65 -5.23 8.31
C GLY A 108 -6.39 -4.86 7.55
N PHE A 109 -6.01 -5.65 6.55
CA PHE A 109 -4.84 -5.41 5.73
C PHE A 109 -5.14 -4.35 4.68
N LEU A 110 -4.29 -3.33 4.58
CA LEU A 110 -4.46 -2.21 3.67
C LEU A 110 -3.61 -2.36 2.40
N GLY A 111 -2.51 -3.10 2.49
CA GLY A 111 -1.53 -3.25 1.42
C GLY A 111 -0.12 -3.02 1.92
N GLY A 112 0.83 -2.91 0.99
CA GLY A 112 2.23 -2.77 1.35
C GLY A 112 3.12 -2.29 0.21
N SER A 113 4.43 -2.38 0.42
CA SER A 113 5.47 -2.18 -0.59
C SER A 113 6.71 -2.95 -0.18
N ALA A 114 7.47 -3.45 -1.16
CA ALA A 114 8.73 -4.12 -0.91
C ALA A 114 9.89 -3.28 -1.48
N PHE A 115 10.96 -3.16 -0.71
CA PHE A 115 12.16 -2.41 -1.09
C PHE A 115 13.38 -3.31 -0.96
N GLN A 116 14.23 -3.29 -1.98
CA GLN A 116 15.52 -3.94 -1.95
C GLN A 116 16.52 -3.03 -1.24
N ASN A 117 17.16 -3.50 -0.17
CA ASN A 117 18.29 -2.80 0.42
C ASN A 117 19.49 -2.94 -0.52
N THR A 118 20.00 -1.80 -0.98
CA THR A 118 21.19 -1.69 -1.84
C THR A 118 22.31 -0.86 -1.20
N SER A 119 22.14 -0.40 0.04
CA SER A 119 23.08 0.50 0.71
C SER A 119 24.08 -0.24 1.60
N ASP A 120 23.66 -1.35 2.21
CA ASP A 120 24.43 -1.89 3.34
C ASP A 120 25.55 -2.84 2.90
N ARG A 121 25.38 -3.55 1.77
CA ARG A 121 26.35 -4.51 1.22
C ARG A 121 26.17 -4.73 -0.28
N ASP A 122 27.27 -5.02 -0.96
CA ASP A 122 27.31 -5.34 -2.40
C ASP A 122 26.36 -6.48 -2.80
N SER A 123 26.13 -7.43 -1.90
CA SER A 123 25.21 -8.55 -2.16
C SER A 123 23.76 -8.14 -2.39
N CYS A 124 23.33 -6.97 -1.88
CA CYS A 124 21.94 -6.50 -1.92
C CYS A 124 20.94 -7.64 -1.57
N CYS A 125 21.21 -8.40 -0.50
CA CYS A 125 20.46 -9.61 -0.15
C CYS A 125 19.51 -9.42 1.02
N GLU A 126 18.91 -8.24 1.13
CA GLU A 126 17.92 -7.91 2.16
C GLU A 126 16.72 -7.19 1.55
N VAL A 127 15.53 -7.77 1.67
CA VAL A 127 14.28 -7.17 1.22
C VAL A 127 13.50 -6.69 2.43
N LEU A 128 13.16 -5.41 2.45
CA LEU A 128 12.27 -4.79 3.43
C LEU A 128 10.83 -4.80 2.89
N ASN A 129 9.91 -5.42 3.64
CA ASN A 129 8.48 -5.30 3.37
C ASN A 129 7.88 -4.27 4.33
N LEU A 130 7.22 -3.24 3.78
CA LEU A 130 6.34 -2.34 4.52
C LEU A 130 4.92 -2.83 4.34
N MET A 131 4.22 -3.13 5.44
CA MET A 131 2.85 -3.65 5.39
C MET A 131 1.96 -2.87 6.33
N TYR A 132 0.83 -2.40 5.82
CA TYR A 132 -0.09 -1.52 6.53
C TYR A 132 -1.35 -2.27 6.94
N PHE A 133 -1.77 -2.03 8.17
CA PHE A 133 -2.98 -2.56 8.79
C PHE A 133 -3.81 -1.42 9.39
N ARG A 134 -5.13 -1.61 9.45
CA ARG A 134 -6.06 -0.66 10.08
C ARG A 134 -5.78 -0.46 11.56
N SER A 135 -5.37 -1.51 12.26
CA SER A 135 -5.05 -1.44 13.68
C SER A 135 -4.05 -2.51 14.11
N HIS A 136 -3.48 -2.35 15.30
CA HIS A 136 -2.56 -3.33 15.87
C HIS A 136 -3.25 -4.66 16.15
N GLU A 137 -4.53 -4.65 16.56
CA GLU A 137 -5.31 -5.84 16.87
C GLU A 137 -5.50 -6.73 15.63
N HIS A 138 -5.72 -6.11 14.46
CA HIS A 138 -5.80 -6.83 13.19
C HIS A 138 -4.49 -7.52 12.84
N LEU A 139 -3.36 -6.82 13.03
CA LEU A 139 -2.02 -7.40 12.84
C LEU A 139 -1.78 -8.57 13.80
N GLN A 140 -2.12 -8.42 15.09
CA GLN A 140 -1.97 -9.49 16.08
C GLN A 140 -2.85 -10.70 15.75
N ALA A 141 -4.11 -10.48 15.38
CA ALA A 141 -5.01 -11.55 14.95
C ALA A 141 -4.41 -12.34 13.77
N PHE A 142 -3.83 -11.63 12.79
CA PHE A 142 -3.14 -12.28 11.68
C PHE A 142 -1.89 -13.05 12.12
N ALA A 143 -1.07 -12.51 13.03
CA ALA A 143 0.11 -13.20 13.56
C ALA A 143 -0.23 -14.53 14.27
N HIS A 144 -1.46 -14.67 14.75
CA HIS A 144 -1.98 -15.90 15.35
C HIS A 144 -2.79 -16.78 14.39
N SER A 145 -2.95 -16.37 13.13
CA SER A 145 -3.69 -17.14 12.11
C SER A 145 -2.96 -18.44 11.71
N ALA A 146 -3.72 -19.40 11.19
CA ALA A 146 -3.18 -20.70 10.78
C ALA A 146 -2.04 -20.59 9.75
N VAL A 147 -2.17 -19.69 8.75
CA VAL A 147 -1.16 -19.53 7.69
C VAL A 147 0.14 -18.95 8.23
N HIS A 148 0.07 -17.97 9.14
CA HIS A 148 1.25 -17.42 9.78
C HIS A 148 1.90 -18.46 10.68
N ARG A 149 1.11 -19.18 11.49
CA ARG A 149 1.59 -20.26 12.36
C ARG A 149 2.29 -21.37 11.60
N GLN A 150 1.78 -21.78 10.44
CA GLN A 150 2.43 -22.78 9.59
C GLN A 150 3.85 -22.36 9.17
N GLY A 151 4.02 -21.11 8.72
CA GLY A 151 5.34 -20.59 8.35
C GLY A 151 6.26 -20.41 9.56
N TRP A 152 5.72 -19.96 10.70
CA TRP A 152 6.49 -19.81 11.93
C TRP A 152 6.95 -21.14 12.52
N ASP A 153 6.12 -22.17 12.49
CA ASP A 153 6.45 -23.50 12.97
C ASP A 153 7.51 -24.15 12.06
N TRP A 154 7.40 -23.96 10.73
CA TRP A 154 8.46 -24.33 9.79
C TRP A 154 9.78 -23.60 10.11
N TRP A 155 9.74 -22.28 10.29
CA TRP A 155 10.92 -21.49 10.62
C TRP A 155 11.57 -21.99 11.91
N THR A 156 10.79 -22.13 12.97
CA THR A 156 11.28 -22.55 14.30
C THR A 156 11.92 -23.95 14.26
N LYS A 157 11.35 -24.86 13.46
CA LYS A 157 11.89 -26.21 13.27
C LYS A 157 13.24 -26.21 12.55
N ASN A 158 13.40 -25.38 11.51
CA ASN A 158 14.55 -25.45 10.60
C ASN A 158 15.61 -24.34 10.81
N ARG A 159 15.36 -23.31 11.63
CA ARG A 159 16.25 -22.15 11.78
C ARG A 159 17.70 -22.47 12.17
N LYS A 160 17.94 -23.63 12.81
CA LYS A 160 19.30 -24.08 13.15
C LYS A 160 20.11 -24.48 11.92
N ASP A 161 19.44 -25.00 10.90
CA ASP A 161 20.05 -25.43 9.63
C ASP A 161 20.22 -24.25 8.66
N PHE A 162 19.55 -23.13 8.93
CA PHE A 162 19.54 -21.92 8.10
C PHE A 162 20.12 -20.69 8.82
N GLY A 163 21.26 -20.87 9.51
CA GLY A 163 21.91 -19.78 10.28
C GLY A 163 22.34 -18.57 9.45
N HIS A 164 22.38 -18.68 8.12
CA HIS A 164 22.62 -17.56 7.21
C HIS A 164 21.38 -16.71 6.93
N ILE A 165 20.17 -17.17 7.26
CA ILE A 165 18.93 -16.43 7.03
C ILE A 165 18.61 -15.56 8.25
N GLY A 166 18.42 -14.26 8.03
CA GLY A 166 17.93 -13.32 9.03
C GLY A 166 16.50 -12.89 8.72
N ILE A 167 15.65 -12.84 9.74
CA ILE A 167 14.36 -12.17 9.69
C ILE A 167 14.26 -11.23 10.89
N SER A 168 13.63 -10.07 10.71
CA SER A 168 13.31 -9.15 11.80
C SER A 168 11.93 -8.54 11.56
N HIS A 169 11.35 -7.93 12.59
CA HIS A 169 10.21 -7.05 12.42
C HIS A 169 10.28 -5.83 13.34
N GLU A 170 9.66 -4.74 12.91
CA GLU A 170 9.32 -3.60 13.75
C GLU A 170 7.85 -3.25 13.54
N VAL A 171 7.12 -2.97 14.62
CA VAL A 171 5.69 -2.67 14.56
C VAL A 171 5.44 -1.32 15.18
N TYR A 172 4.77 -0.45 14.43
CA TYR A 172 4.38 0.89 14.85
C TYR A 172 2.85 1.01 14.78
N SER A 173 2.23 1.44 15.87
CA SER A 173 0.81 1.81 15.90
C SER A 173 0.72 3.31 16.12
N VAL A 174 0.21 4.03 15.11
CA VAL A 174 0.23 5.50 15.07
C VAL A 174 -1.21 6.01 15.07
N PRO A 175 -1.62 6.76 16.10
CA PRO A 175 -2.97 7.33 16.17
C PRO A 175 -3.28 8.32 15.03
N ALA A 176 -4.56 8.49 14.72
CA ALA A 176 -5.08 9.58 13.90
C ALA A 176 -4.52 10.93 14.37
N GLY A 177 -4.16 11.81 13.43
CA GLY A 177 -3.52 13.08 13.78
C GLY A 177 -2.01 13.01 13.98
N ARG A 178 -1.37 11.84 13.89
CA ARG A 178 0.07 11.67 14.18
C ARG A 178 0.90 11.08 13.04
N TRP A 179 0.33 11.02 11.85
CA TRP A 179 1.00 10.53 10.65
C TRP A 179 0.60 11.35 9.44
N GLU A 180 1.48 11.42 8.45
CA GLU A 180 1.18 11.95 7.13
C GLU A 180 2.02 11.24 6.06
N THR A 181 1.66 11.43 4.80
CA THR A 181 2.48 11.01 3.65
C THR A 181 2.50 12.10 2.59
N ILE A 182 3.58 12.16 1.82
CA ILE A 182 3.72 13.09 0.69
C ILE A 182 4.51 12.41 -0.43
N TYR A 183 4.00 12.51 -1.64
CA TYR A 183 4.55 11.90 -2.85
C TYR A 183 4.64 12.97 -3.91
N THR A 184 5.81 13.21 -4.50
CA THR A 184 5.97 14.19 -5.59
C THR A 184 6.58 13.51 -6.79
N ASN A 185 5.85 13.44 -7.91
CA ASN A 185 6.28 12.71 -9.12
C ASN A 185 6.77 11.30 -8.79
N TYR A 186 6.03 10.61 -7.91
CA TYR A 186 6.43 9.32 -7.35
C TYR A 186 5.41 8.25 -7.74
N HIS A 187 5.86 7.00 -7.82
CA HIS A 187 4.95 5.88 -8.01
C HIS A 187 4.18 5.58 -6.70
N PRO A 188 2.99 4.98 -6.75
CA PRO A 188 2.32 4.51 -5.55
C PRO A 188 3.20 3.55 -4.76
N ALA A 189 3.57 3.94 -3.54
CA ALA A 189 4.40 3.15 -2.64
C ALA A 189 4.07 3.46 -1.18
N GLY A 190 4.45 2.56 -0.28
CA GLY A 190 4.11 2.66 1.14
C GLY A 190 2.59 2.76 1.33
N PHE A 191 2.14 3.72 2.13
CA PHE A 191 0.71 3.94 2.35
C PHE A 191 -0.04 4.35 1.06
N GLY A 192 0.62 5.05 0.13
CA GLY A 192 0.06 5.45 -1.17
C GLY A 192 -0.30 4.28 -2.09
N ALA A 193 0.23 3.09 -1.84
CA ALA A 193 -0.13 1.86 -2.57
C ALA A 193 -1.27 1.06 -1.90
N THR A 194 -1.84 1.56 -0.80
CA THR A 194 -2.90 0.86 -0.09
C THR A 194 -4.25 0.99 -0.79
N ASN A 195 -5.13 0.02 -0.54
CA ASN A 195 -6.48 -0.03 -1.06
C ASN A 195 -7.48 -0.20 0.09
N HIS A 196 -8.63 0.45 -0.06
CA HIS A 196 -9.67 0.50 0.96
C HIS A 196 -10.99 0.04 0.36
N LEU A 197 -11.73 -0.78 1.11
CA LEU A 197 -13.09 -1.14 0.75
C LEU A 197 -14.04 -0.12 1.35
N VAL A 198 -14.72 0.64 0.49
CA VAL A 198 -15.70 1.66 0.87
C VAL A 198 -17.09 1.26 0.39
N ALA A 199 -18.12 1.59 1.15
CA ALA A 199 -19.50 1.53 0.68
C ALA A 199 -19.91 2.91 0.16
N ASP A 200 -20.59 2.96 -0.99
CA ASP A 200 -21.23 4.18 -1.47
C ASP A 200 -22.55 4.46 -0.75
N GLU A 201 -23.24 5.54 -1.14
CA GLU A 201 -24.51 5.96 -0.54
C GLU A 201 -25.62 4.91 -0.69
N ASP A 202 -25.53 4.08 -1.73
CA ASP A 202 -26.46 2.98 -2.01
C ASP A 202 -26.07 1.68 -1.27
N GLY A 203 -24.94 1.69 -0.55
CA GLY A 203 -24.41 0.55 0.20
C GLY A 203 -23.55 -0.41 -0.62
N GLU A 204 -23.30 -0.09 -1.89
CA GLU A 204 -22.47 -0.91 -2.78
C GLU A 204 -20.99 -0.77 -2.44
N LYS A 205 -20.31 -1.91 -2.31
CA LYS A 205 -18.91 -1.95 -1.87
C LYS A 205 -17.97 -1.84 -3.07
N ARG A 206 -17.06 -0.87 -3.03
CA ARG A 206 -16.03 -0.66 -4.06
C ARG A 206 -14.66 -0.48 -3.45
N TRP A 207 -13.64 -0.97 -4.15
CA TRP A 207 -12.26 -0.72 -3.79
C TRP A 207 -11.84 0.66 -4.29
N THR A 208 -11.12 1.39 -3.44
CA THR A 208 -10.56 2.70 -3.76
C THR A 208 -9.12 2.80 -3.28
N GLY A 209 -8.27 3.48 -4.04
CA GLY A 209 -6.88 3.74 -3.66
C GLY A 209 -6.77 4.86 -2.62
N SER A 210 -5.62 4.96 -1.96
CA SER A 210 -5.40 5.97 -0.92
C SER A 210 -4.93 7.34 -1.43
N LEU A 211 -4.35 7.41 -2.63
CA LEU A 211 -3.73 8.64 -3.15
C LEU A 211 -4.76 9.69 -3.56
N VAL A 212 -4.53 10.93 -3.10
CA VAL A 212 -5.27 12.13 -3.50
C VAL A 212 -4.34 13.31 -3.78
N ASP A 213 -4.83 14.26 -4.59
CA ASP A 213 -4.14 15.52 -4.91
C ASP A 213 -3.84 16.32 -3.63
N ALA A 214 -2.55 16.58 -3.39
CA ALA A 214 -2.07 17.36 -2.25
C ALA A 214 -1.72 18.82 -2.62
N THR A 215 -2.08 19.28 -3.82
CA THR A 215 -1.80 20.65 -4.29
C THR A 215 -2.88 21.66 -3.89
N LYS A 216 -4.00 21.20 -3.32
CA LYS A 216 -5.18 22.03 -3.03
C LYS A 216 -5.65 21.90 -1.59
N GLY A 217 -6.34 22.94 -1.12
CA GLY A 217 -6.99 22.96 0.19
C GLY A 217 -6.03 22.71 1.34
N ARG A 218 -6.52 22.01 2.36
CA ARG A 218 -5.77 21.70 3.60
C ARG A 218 -4.57 20.78 3.33
N LEU A 219 -4.65 19.89 2.34
CA LEU A 219 -3.65 18.85 2.09
C LEU A 219 -2.31 19.40 1.54
N ARG A 220 -2.26 20.68 1.18
CA ARG A 220 -1.02 21.40 0.79
C ARG A 220 0.05 21.39 1.87
N THR A 221 -0.33 21.29 3.14
CA THR A 221 0.58 21.41 4.27
C THR A 221 0.57 20.16 5.13
N ALA A 222 1.68 19.92 5.82
CA ALA A 222 1.81 18.74 6.68
C ALA A 222 0.73 18.68 7.78
N PRO A 223 0.41 19.78 8.49
CA PRO A 223 -0.69 19.78 9.45
C PRO A 223 -2.04 19.37 8.85
N GLY A 224 -2.31 19.75 7.60
CA GLY A 224 -3.55 19.37 6.93
C GLY A 224 -3.58 17.91 6.50
N ARG A 225 -2.46 17.35 6.02
CA ARG A 225 -2.32 15.92 5.72
C ARG A 225 -2.39 15.04 6.95
N MET A 226 -1.95 15.56 8.10
CA MET A 226 -2.15 14.92 9.40
C MET A 226 -3.61 15.03 9.91
N GLY A 227 -4.45 15.88 9.34
CA GLY A 227 -5.82 16.09 9.84
C GLY A 227 -5.92 16.94 11.11
N LEU A 228 -4.93 17.80 11.36
CA LEU A 228 -4.95 18.68 12.52
C LEU A 228 -6.05 19.74 12.38
N PRO A 229 -6.84 20.03 13.43
CA PRO A 229 -7.95 20.98 13.34
C PRO A 229 -7.52 22.39 12.91
N ALA A 230 -6.38 22.87 13.42
CA ALA A 230 -5.86 24.20 13.15
C ALA A 230 -5.31 24.39 11.72
N ALA A 231 -5.14 23.31 10.95
CA ALA A 231 -4.64 23.43 9.59
C ALA A 231 -5.60 24.23 8.71
N ASN A 232 -5.09 24.99 7.75
CA ASN A 232 -5.88 25.77 6.80
C ASN A 232 -5.27 25.77 5.39
N GLY A 233 -4.14 25.08 5.19
CA GLY A 233 -3.48 24.94 3.89
C GLY A 233 -2.58 26.13 3.51
N LYS A 234 -2.39 27.09 4.43
CA LYS A 234 -1.57 28.30 4.25
C LYS A 234 -0.39 28.36 5.20
N GLU A 235 -0.13 27.30 5.99
CA GLU A 235 0.95 27.27 6.99
C GLU A 235 2.33 27.57 6.40
N ASN A 236 2.51 27.27 5.11
CA ASN A 236 3.76 27.47 4.39
C ASN A 236 3.79 28.76 3.54
N ASP A 237 2.70 29.53 3.44
CA ASP A 237 2.63 30.72 2.57
C ASP A 237 3.73 31.75 2.92
N LYS A 238 4.04 31.87 4.23
CA LYS A 238 5.15 32.69 4.76
C LYS A 238 6.54 32.37 4.20
N TYR A 239 6.74 31.21 3.59
CA TYR A 239 8.03 30.82 2.99
C TYR A 239 8.12 31.14 1.49
N TYR A 240 7.00 31.56 0.87
CA TYR A 240 6.90 31.84 -0.56
C TYR A 240 6.62 33.32 -0.87
N GLU A 241 6.53 34.16 0.16
CA GLU A 241 6.58 35.62 0.00
C GLU A 241 8.02 36.00 -0.37
N VAL A 242 8.25 36.23 -1.67
CA VAL A 242 9.50 36.78 -2.25
C VAL A 242 9.33 38.27 -2.45
#